data_AF-A0A1F5KJS4-F1
#
_entry.id   AF-A0A1F5KJS4-F1
#
_cell.length_a   1.000
_cell.length_b   1.000
_cell.length_c   1.000
_cell.angle_alpha   90.00
_cell.angle_beta   90.00
_cell.angle_gamma   90.00
#
_symmetry.space_group_name_H-M   'P 1'
#
loop_
_entity.id
_entity.type
_entity.pdbx_description
1 polymer ?
#
loop_
_entity_poly.entity_id
_entity_poly.type
_entity_poly.pdbx_seq_one_letter_code
_entity_poly.pdbx_strand_id
1 'polypeptide(L)'
;MKIVNTSTKDKVYEAWLKSEFYRMKDSLSPEQVDIIENPNLDNRSENEQRENLIFNIYGRKPIMDHVPTDITWHEVEIEEKDIENLYLLAIWDWFIDTGKTFKLSGVLKNLSSGHGHRISNFPPGAADHKVKIDEMLKTPDTGVQDIIMISASETGPFTIIDGTHRSSFLTIKGGIPGTKAYLGIAPDLSKCVWAPEWEGYQQNILELNRIVDEGYLW
;
A
#
# COMPACT_ATOMS: atom_id res chain seq x y z
N MET A 1 6.69 14.27 -6.34
CA MET A 1 5.31 14.36 -5.89
C MET A 1 4.96 15.82 -5.82
N LYS A 2 3.77 16.22 -6.26
CA LYS A 2 3.28 17.58 -6.06
C LYS A 2 2.44 17.63 -4.79
N ILE A 3 2.95 18.28 -3.75
CA ILE A 3 2.15 18.54 -2.54
C ILE A 3 1.04 19.52 -2.88
N VAL A 4 -0.20 19.12 -2.59
CA VAL A 4 -1.40 19.93 -2.80
C VAL A 4 -1.79 20.61 -1.50
N ASN A 5 -1.88 19.86 -0.40
CA ASN A 5 -2.23 20.35 0.94
C ASN A 5 -1.50 19.56 2.03
N THR A 6 -1.51 20.09 3.26
CA THR A 6 -1.27 19.30 4.48
C THR A 6 -2.52 18.49 4.84
N SER A 7 -2.34 17.31 5.41
CA SER A 7 -3.42 16.43 5.88
C SER A 7 -3.22 16.06 7.35
N THR A 8 -4.27 15.51 7.97
CA THR A 8 -4.20 14.96 9.33
C THR A 8 -4.07 13.45 9.28
N LYS A 9 -3.48 12.87 10.33
CA LYS A 9 -3.43 11.42 10.53
C LYS A 9 -4.82 10.78 10.40
N ASP A 10 -5.80 11.40 11.04
CA ASP A 10 -7.17 10.88 11.11
C ASP A 10 -7.85 10.82 9.73
N LYS A 11 -7.59 11.81 8.87
CA LYS A 11 -8.07 11.80 7.49
C LYS A 11 -7.42 10.70 6.65
N VAL A 12 -6.11 10.47 6.82
CA VAL A 12 -5.40 9.39 6.12
C VAL A 12 -5.90 8.02 6.55
N TYR A 13 -6.12 7.82 7.85
CA TYR A 13 -6.60 6.54 8.39
C TYR A 13 -8.06 6.27 8.03
N GLU A 14 -8.88 7.31 7.93
CA GLU A 14 -10.24 7.21 7.38
C GLU A 14 -10.22 6.76 5.92
N ALA A 15 -9.37 7.37 5.08
CA ALA A 15 -9.23 6.97 3.68
C ALA A 15 -8.74 5.52 3.54
N TRP A 16 -7.77 5.10 4.36
CA TRP A 16 -7.31 3.71 4.41
C TRP A 16 -8.43 2.75 4.82
N LEU A 17 -9.16 3.08 5.88
CA LEU A 17 -10.22 2.22 6.37
C LEU A 17 -11.36 2.08 5.35
N LYS A 18 -11.72 3.16 4.66
CA LYS A 18 -12.67 3.11 3.54
C LYS A 18 -12.19 2.22 2.40
N SER A 19 -10.88 2.19 2.12
CA SER A 19 -10.33 1.35 1.05
C SER A 19 -10.43 -0.15 1.34
N GLU A 20 -10.38 -0.51 2.62
CA GLU A 20 -10.46 -1.89 3.10
C GLU A 20 -11.87 -2.31 3.53
N PHE A 21 -12.81 -1.36 3.62
CA PHE A 21 -14.14 -1.57 4.20
C PHE A 21 -14.88 -2.76 3.58
N TYR A 22 -14.78 -2.95 2.27
CA TYR A 22 -15.44 -4.06 1.56
C TYR A 22 -15.08 -5.46 2.10
N ARG A 23 -13.92 -5.61 2.74
CA ARG A 23 -13.45 -6.89 3.29
C ARG A 23 -14.04 -7.22 4.65
N MET A 24 -14.52 -6.21 5.36
CA MET A 24 -14.96 -6.32 6.74
C MET A 24 -16.41 -5.93 6.95
N LYS A 25 -17.08 -5.34 5.94
CA LYS A 25 -18.45 -4.80 6.05
C LYS A 25 -19.43 -5.76 6.74
N ASP A 26 -19.36 -7.06 6.42
CA ASP A 26 -20.32 -8.05 6.93
C ASP A 26 -20.03 -8.47 8.39
N SER A 27 -18.89 -8.04 8.95
CA SER A 27 -18.45 -8.36 10.31
C SER A 27 -18.54 -7.17 11.28
N LEU A 28 -18.92 -5.98 10.80
CA LEU A 28 -18.98 -4.75 11.60
C LEU A 28 -20.38 -4.49 12.15
N SER A 29 -20.46 -3.85 13.33
CA SER A 29 -21.73 -3.34 13.85
C SER A 29 -22.23 -2.15 13.03
N PRO A 30 -23.54 -1.82 13.07
CA PRO A 30 -24.06 -0.63 12.42
C PRO A 30 -23.36 0.66 12.85
N GLU A 31 -22.98 0.80 14.13
CA GLU A 31 -22.22 1.98 14.57
C GLU A 31 -20.81 2.03 13.96
N GLN A 32 -20.15 0.88 13.83
CA GLN A 32 -18.83 0.78 13.20
C GLN A 32 -18.88 1.08 11.71
N VAL A 33 -19.96 0.70 11.03
CA VAL A 33 -20.20 1.08 9.62
C VAL A 33 -20.37 2.60 9.51
N ASP A 34 -21.16 3.21 10.40
CA ASP A 34 -21.46 4.64 10.35
C ASP A 34 -20.20 5.51 10.52
N ILE A 35 -19.30 5.16 11.45
CA ILE A 35 -18.05 5.91 11.61
C ILE A 35 -17.08 5.80 10.41
N ILE A 36 -17.32 4.85 9.49
CA ILE A 36 -16.57 4.69 8.24
C ILE A 36 -17.28 5.46 7.12
N GLU A 37 -18.58 5.27 6.94
CA GLU A 37 -19.32 5.88 5.83
C GLU A 37 -19.55 7.38 6.03
N ASN A 38 -19.84 7.80 7.27
CA ASN A 38 -20.17 9.17 7.68
C ASN A 38 -19.20 9.69 8.76
N PRO A 39 -17.89 9.78 8.48
CA PRO A 39 -16.89 10.06 9.50
C PRO A 39 -16.99 11.49 10.04
N ASN A 40 -17.00 11.63 11.37
CA ASN A 40 -16.71 12.90 12.03
C ASN A 40 -15.23 12.95 12.45
N LEU A 41 -14.40 13.62 11.66
CA LEU A 41 -12.96 13.74 11.91
C LEU A 41 -12.62 14.64 13.12
N ASP A 42 -13.57 15.46 13.59
CA ASP A 42 -13.39 16.26 14.82
C ASP A 42 -13.73 15.46 16.08
N ASN A 43 -14.35 14.27 15.95
CA ASN A 43 -14.65 13.39 17.07
C ASN A 43 -13.49 12.44 17.36
N ARG A 44 -12.71 12.78 18.39
CA ARG A 44 -11.57 11.97 18.84
C ARG A 44 -11.94 10.52 19.14
N SER A 45 -13.10 10.25 19.75
CA SER A 45 -13.49 8.87 20.09
C SER A 45 -13.75 8.05 18.83
N GLU A 46 -14.29 8.65 17.77
CA GLU A 46 -14.47 7.96 16.50
C GLU A 46 -13.14 7.74 15.78
N ASN A 47 -12.22 8.72 15.83
CA ASN A 47 -10.88 8.57 15.26
C ASN A 47 -10.14 7.39 15.91
N GLU A 48 -10.20 7.28 17.23
CA GLU A 48 -9.60 6.17 17.99
C GLU A 48 -10.25 4.82 17.62
N GLN A 49 -11.57 4.79 17.39
CA GLN A 49 -12.26 3.58 16.93
C GLN A 49 -11.86 3.19 15.50
N ARG A 50 -11.78 4.14 14.56
CA ARG A 50 -11.30 3.90 13.19
C ARG A 50 -9.87 3.36 13.19
N GLU A 51 -8.98 3.96 13.97
CA GLU A 51 -7.59 3.51 14.14
C GLU A 51 -7.53 2.07 14.67
N ASN A 52 -8.36 1.74 15.66
CA ASN A 52 -8.46 0.39 16.18
C ASN A 52 -8.99 -0.62 15.13
N LEU A 53 -9.99 -0.22 14.34
CA LEU A 53 -10.56 -1.06 13.28
C LEU A 53 -9.52 -1.42 12.22
N ILE A 54 -8.80 -0.44 11.68
CA ILE A 54 -7.82 -0.69 10.61
C ILE A 54 -6.59 -1.46 11.12
N PHE A 55 -6.04 -1.10 12.28
CA PHE A 55 -4.77 -1.67 12.72
C PHE A 55 -4.93 -2.95 13.53
N ASN A 56 -5.86 -3.00 14.49
CA ASN A 56 -5.97 -4.13 15.41
C ASN A 56 -6.99 -5.17 14.93
N ILE A 57 -8.15 -4.74 14.45
CA ILE A 57 -9.21 -5.66 14.02
C ILE A 57 -8.91 -6.21 12.63
N TYR A 58 -8.59 -5.33 11.67
CA TYR A 58 -8.29 -5.75 10.30
C TYR A 58 -6.84 -6.24 10.14
N GLY A 59 -5.94 -5.85 11.05
CA GLY A 59 -4.58 -6.39 11.11
C GLY A 59 -3.56 -5.65 10.25
N ARG A 60 -3.75 -4.35 9.99
CA ARG A 60 -2.73 -3.51 9.33
C ARG A 60 -1.63 -3.00 10.27
N LYS A 61 -1.74 -3.28 11.58
CA LYS A 61 -0.76 -2.87 12.59
C LYS A 61 0.70 -3.17 12.23
N PRO A 62 1.06 -4.35 11.67
CA PRO A 62 2.45 -4.65 11.32
C PRO A 62 3.08 -3.65 10.34
N ILE A 63 2.28 -3.00 9.48
CA ILE A 63 2.78 -1.95 8.59
C ILE A 63 3.21 -0.74 9.42
N MET A 64 2.39 -0.31 10.36
CA MET A 64 2.66 0.88 11.16
C MET A 64 3.68 0.68 12.28
N ASP A 65 3.90 -0.55 12.75
CA ASP A 65 4.85 -0.84 13.85
C ASP A 65 6.30 -0.43 13.54
N HIS A 66 6.66 -0.31 12.26
CA HIS A 66 7.98 0.13 11.81
C HIS A 66 8.02 1.57 11.32
N VAL A 67 6.87 2.23 11.25
CA VAL A 67 6.72 3.58 10.72
C VAL A 67 6.87 4.55 11.90
N PRO A 68 7.72 5.60 11.78
CA PRO A 68 7.93 6.54 12.87
C PRO A 68 6.65 7.34 13.16
N THR A 69 6.48 7.77 14.41
CA THR A 69 5.25 8.42 14.88
C THR A 69 5.18 9.91 14.54
N ASP A 70 6.30 10.53 14.18
CA ASP A 70 6.43 11.96 13.85
C ASP A 70 6.19 12.28 12.37
N ILE A 71 5.35 11.48 11.71
CA ILE A 71 4.99 11.70 10.30
C ILE A 71 4.13 12.94 10.11
N THR A 72 4.55 13.74 9.14
CA THR A 72 3.70 14.80 8.56
C THR A 72 2.99 14.26 7.33
N TRP A 73 1.67 14.33 7.32
CA TRP A 73 0.84 13.85 6.22
C TRP A 73 0.50 14.97 5.23
N HIS A 74 0.50 14.62 3.95
CA HIS A 74 0.18 15.52 2.85
C HIS A 74 -0.81 14.88 1.89
N GLU A 75 -1.67 15.70 1.30
CA GLU A 75 -2.37 15.36 0.06
C GLU A 75 -1.43 15.69 -1.11
N VAL A 76 -1.23 14.73 -2.01
CA VAL A 76 -0.32 14.88 -3.14
C VAL A 76 -0.99 14.46 -4.44
N GLU A 77 -0.45 14.95 -5.54
CA GLU A 77 -0.72 14.47 -6.89
C GLU A 77 0.55 13.81 -7.42
N ILE A 78 0.42 12.59 -7.95
CA ILE A 78 1.55 11.85 -8.53
C ILE A 78 1.89 12.45 -9.90
N GLU A 79 3.14 12.87 -10.10
CA GLU A 79 3.62 13.40 -11.38
C GLU A 79 4.34 12.32 -12.19
N GLU A 80 4.45 12.52 -13.51
CA GLU A 80 5.17 11.62 -14.42
C GLU A 80 6.60 11.29 -13.94
N LYS A 81 7.32 12.30 -13.44
CA LYS A 81 8.70 12.17 -12.94
C LYS A 81 8.82 11.27 -11.69
N ASP A 82 7.71 11.02 -11.00
CA ASP A 82 7.69 10.27 -9.75
C ASP A 82 7.58 8.76 -9.96
N ILE A 83 7.12 8.32 -11.14
CA ILE A 83 6.79 6.91 -11.43
C ILE A 83 7.96 5.97 -11.11
N GLU A 84 9.18 6.35 -11.50
CA GLU A 84 10.38 5.52 -11.30
C GLU A 84 10.84 5.42 -9.84
N ASN A 85 10.25 6.23 -8.96
CA ASN A 85 10.49 6.30 -7.53
C ASN A 85 9.34 5.70 -6.71
N LEU A 86 8.34 5.08 -7.35
CA LEU A 86 7.26 4.38 -6.67
C LEU A 86 7.64 2.92 -6.38
N TYR A 87 7.50 2.52 -5.13
CA TYR A 87 7.79 1.18 -4.65
C TYR A 87 6.56 0.58 -3.97
N LEU A 88 6.34 -0.72 -4.17
CA LEU A 88 5.42 -1.51 -3.36
C LEU A 88 6.11 -1.91 -2.05
N LEU A 89 5.33 -2.27 -1.03
CA LEU A 89 5.86 -2.88 0.19
C LEU A 89 6.77 -4.07 -0.16
N ALA A 90 7.95 -4.11 0.47
CA ALA A 90 8.98 -5.11 0.23
C ALA A 90 8.68 -6.47 0.87
N ILE A 91 7.46 -6.97 0.66
CA ILE A 91 6.96 -8.26 1.12
C ILE A 91 6.94 -9.26 -0.04
N TRP A 92 7.14 -10.54 0.27
CA TRP A 92 7.37 -11.62 -0.70
C TRP A 92 6.31 -11.74 -1.82
N ASP A 93 5.06 -11.33 -1.59
CA ASP A 93 3.93 -11.58 -2.49
C ASP A 93 4.04 -10.77 -3.80
N TRP A 94 4.55 -9.54 -3.75
CA TRP A 94 4.78 -8.70 -4.94
C TRP A 94 6.16 -8.84 -5.58
N PHE A 95 7.04 -9.67 -5.00
CA PHE A 95 8.44 -9.72 -5.39
C PHE A 95 8.62 -10.13 -6.85
N ILE A 96 7.95 -11.19 -7.29
CA ILE A 96 8.07 -11.68 -8.67
C ILE A 96 7.35 -10.73 -9.64
N ASP A 97 6.16 -10.24 -9.29
CA ASP A 97 5.36 -9.33 -10.12
C ASP A 97 6.04 -7.98 -10.40
N THR A 98 6.99 -7.58 -9.56
CA THR A 98 7.79 -6.35 -9.75
C THR A 98 9.15 -6.61 -10.41
N GLY A 99 9.39 -7.82 -10.92
CA GLY A 99 10.68 -8.21 -11.49
C GLY A 99 11.79 -8.25 -10.46
N LYS A 100 11.47 -8.61 -9.21
CA LYS A 100 12.39 -8.76 -8.07
C LYS A 100 13.01 -7.44 -7.57
N THR A 101 12.27 -6.33 -7.70
CA THR A 101 12.77 -4.99 -7.33
C THR A 101 11.83 -4.17 -6.44
N PHE A 102 10.57 -4.61 -6.29
CA PHE A 102 9.48 -3.84 -5.68
C PHE A 102 9.14 -2.51 -6.37
N LYS A 103 9.83 -2.13 -7.45
CA LYS A 103 9.44 -0.95 -8.23
C LYS A 103 8.10 -1.18 -8.89
N LEU A 104 7.22 -0.19 -8.78
CA LEU A 104 5.90 -0.23 -9.41
C LEU A 104 6.00 -0.35 -10.94
N SER A 105 6.98 0.30 -11.56
CA SER A 105 7.24 0.20 -13.01
C SER A 105 7.57 -1.22 -13.48
N GLY A 106 8.07 -2.08 -12.58
CA GLY A 106 8.31 -3.49 -12.84
C GLY A 106 7.04 -4.30 -13.14
N VAL A 107 5.88 -3.87 -12.64
CA VAL A 107 4.59 -4.55 -12.84
C VAL A 107 4.24 -4.69 -14.32
N LEU A 108 4.52 -3.68 -15.14
CA LEU A 108 4.18 -3.67 -16.57
C LEU A 108 4.76 -4.86 -17.34
N LYS A 109 5.93 -5.34 -16.93
CA LYS A 109 6.66 -6.42 -17.61
C LYS A 109 6.47 -7.77 -16.95
N ASN A 110 6.34 -7.82 -15.62
CA ASN A 110 6.51 -9.05 -14.86
C ASN A 110 5.22 -9.55 -14.20
N LEU A 111 4.13 -8.76 -14.19
CA LEU A 111 2.86 -9.22 -13.65
C LEU A 111 2.29 -10.37 -14.51
N SER A 112 2.17 -11.55 -13.93
CA SER A 112 1.59 -12.72 -14.59
C SER A 112 0.78 -13.60 -13.65
N SER A 113 -0.13 -14.38 -14.21
CA SER A 113 -0.84 -15.42 -13.47
C SER A 113 0.07 -16.63 -13.22
N GLY A 114 -0.29 -17.44 -12.23
CA GLY A 114 0.43 -18.66 -11.89
C GLY A 114 1.55 -18.47 -10.86
N HIS A 115 1.80 -17.24 -10.42
CA HIS A 115 2.68 -17.00 -9.29
C HIS A 115 2.08 -17.54 -7.98
N GLY A 116 2.94 -18.03 -7.09
CA GLY A 116 2.53 -18.65 -5.84
C GLY A 116 3.67 -18.78 -4.83
N HIS A 117 3.33 -19.36 -3.67
CA HIS A 117 4.25 -19.50 -2.57
C HIS A 117 4.00 -20.77 -1.74
N ARG A 118 5.06 -21.24 -1.07
CA ARG A 118 5.06 -22.33 -0.07
C ARG A 118 5.67 -21.86 1.25
N ILE A 119 5.32 -20.66 1.67
CA ILE A 119 5.81 -20.09 2.93
C ILE A 119 4.94 -20.63 4.07
N SER A 120 5.55 -21.34 5.03
CA SER A 120 4.87 -22.15 6.07
C SER A 120 3.85 -21.39 6.94
N ASN A 121 3.98 -20.07 7.04
CA ASN A 121 3.10 -19.23 7.84
C ASN A 121 1.93 -18.61 7.05
N PHE A 122 1.84 -18.88 5.75
CA PHE A 122 0.78 -18.38 4.89
C PHE A 122 0.07 -19.55 4.17
N PRO A 123 -1.27 -19.56 4.07
CA PRO A 123 -2.00 -20.60 3.36
C PRO A 123 -1.46 -20.69 1.92
N PRO A 124 -1.15 -21.89 1.40
CA PRO A 124 -0.74 -22.02 0.00
C PRO A 124 -1.88 -21.56 -0.91
N GLY A 125 -1.59 -20.72 -1.90
CA GLY A 125 -2.29 -20.85 -3.18
C GLY A 125 -3.01 -19.65 -3.81
N ALA A 126 -2.85 -18.38 -3.42
CA ALA A 126 -3.30 -17.30 -4.31
C ALA A 126 -2.70 -15.93 -3.98
N ALA A 127 -1.43 -15.72 -4.34
CA ALA A 127 -0.92 -14.37 -4.61
C ALA A 127 -1.17 -13.99 -6.08
N ASP A 128 -2.34 -14.35 -6.66
CA ASP A 128 -2.64 -14.03 -8.06
C ASP A 128 -3.14 -12.58 -8.15
N HIS A 129 -2.18 -11.66 -8.09
CA HIS A 129 -2.39 -10.23 -8.26
C HIS A 129 -2.93 -9.91 -9.64
N LYS A 130 -2.53 -10.68 -10.66
CA LYS A 130 -2.98 -10.52 -12.05
C LYS A 130 -4.48 -10.73 -12.17
N VAL A 131 -5.06 -11.77 -11.55
CA VAL A 131 -6.50 -12.02 -11.55
C VAL A 131 -7.27 -10.84 -10.94
N LYS A 132 -6.83 -10.35 -9.78
CA LYS A 132 -7.47 -9.20 -9.12
C LYS A 132 -7.39 -7.93 -9.99
N ILE A 133 -6.24 -7.67 -10.59
CA ILE A 133 -6.05 -6.53 -11.49
C ILE A 133 -6.92 -6.69 -12.75
N ASP A 134 -7.04 -7.90 -13.31
CA ASP A 134 -7.90 -8.18 -14.46
C ASP A 134 -9.39 -8.00 -14.15
N GLU A 135 -9.81 -8.30 -12.92
CA GLU A 135 -11.16 -7.99 -12.43
C GLU A 135 -11.38 -6.48 -12.35
N MET A 136 -10.41 -5.74 -11.81
CA MET A 136 -10.46 -4.27 -11.78
C MET A 136 -10.52 -3.66 -13.19
N LEU A 137 -9.85 -4.25 -14.18
CA LEU A 137 -9.90 -3.83 -15.59
C LEU A 137 -11.28 -4.00 -16.24
N LYS A 138 -12.13 -4.88 -15.70
CA LYS A 138 -13.49 -5.14 -16.20
C LYS A 138 -14.55 -4.27 -15.54
N THR A 139 -14.29 -3.77 -14.33
CA THR A 139 -15.27 -2.97 -13.59
C THR A 139 -15.22 -1.51 -14.09
N PRO A 140 -16.38 -0.89 -14.38
CA PRO A 140 -16.45 0.56 -14.67
C PRO A 140 -15.83 1.35 -13.52
N ASP A 141 -15.15 2.45 -13.83
CA ASP A 141 -14.38 3.24 -12.87
C ASP A 141 -15.26 3.66 -11.66
N THR A 142 -15.09 2.99 -10.52
CA THR A 142 -15.92 3.20 -9.31
C THR A 142 -15.48 4.42 -8.48
N GLY A 143 -14.69 5.31 -9.08
CA GLY A 143 -13.96 6.33 -8.34
C GLY A 143 -12.68 5.73 -7.75
N VAL A 144 -11.55 6.32 -8.11
CA VAL A 144 -10.25 5.95 -7.57
C VAL A 144 -10.21 6.40 -6.11
N GLN A 145 -10.28 5.44 -5.19
CA GLN A 145 -9.94 5.68 -3.78
C GLN A 145 -8.42 5.97 -3.67
N ASP A 146 -8.02 6.80 -2.71
CA ASP A 146 -6.66 7.33 -2.61
C ASP A 146 -5.59 6.21 -2.41
N ILE A 147 -4.38 6.46 -2.90
CA ILE A 147 -3.18 5.64 -2.60
C ILE A 147 -2.53 6.24 -1.36
N ILE A 148 -2.00 5.43 -0.45
CA ILE A 148 -1.28 5.92 0.74
C ILE A 148 0.19 5.51 0.64
N MET A 149 1.08 6.49 0.77
CA MET A 149 2.52 6.32 0.63
C MET A 149 3.27 6.92 1.82
N ILE A 150 4.49 6.45 2.02
CA ILE A 150 5.46 6.99 2.97
C ILE A 150 6.81 7.25 2.29
N SER A 151 7.55 8.26 2.75
CA SER A 151 8.91 8.54 2.30
C SER A 151 9.74 9.30 3.33
N ALA A 152 11.06 9.13 3.28
CA ALA A 152 11.97 9.96 4.05
C ALA A 152 12.07 11.41 3.53
N SER A 153 11.62 11.68 2.30
CA SER A 153 11.73 13.00 1.67
C SER A 153 10.58 13.30 0.69
N GLU A 154 10.47 14.57 0.27
CA GLU A 154 9.51 14.98 -0.78
C GLU A 154 9.89 14.47 -2.18
N THR A 155 11.14 14.04 -2.37
CA THR A 155 11.69 13.59 -3.66
C THR A 155 11.69 12.07 -3.82
N GLY A 156 11.27 11.34 -2.79
CA GLY A 156 11.23 9.89 -2.78
C GLY A 156 12.56 9.26 -2.33
N PRO A 157 12.68 7.93 -2.49
CA PRO A 157 11.67 6.99 -2.99
C PRO A 157 10.38 6.96 -2.14
N PHE A 158 9.26 6.59 -2.76
CA PHE A 158 7.94 6.55 -2.13
C PHE A 158 7.45 5.10 -2.03
N THR A 159 7.24 4.60 -0.81
CA THR A 159 6.68 3.27 -0.59
C THR A 159 5.16 3.34 -0.43
N ILE A 160 4.44 2.60 -1.25
CA ILE A 160 2.99 2.45 -1.21
C ILE A 160 2.63 1.45 -0.10
N ILE A 161 1.96 1.94 0.95
CA ILE A 161 1.52 1.14 2.10
C ILE A 161 0.05 0.75 2.05
N ASP A 162 -0.75 1.48 1.26
CA ASP A 162 -2.11 1.11 0.89
C ASP A 162 -2.36 1.35 -0.60
N GLY A 163 -3.16 0.48 -1.23
CA GLY A 163 -3.49 0.61 -2.65
C GLY A 163 -2.46 -0.01 -3.61
N THR A 164 -1.73 -1.06 -3.21
CA THR A 164 -0.76 -1.76 -4.09
C THR A 164 -1.38 -2.33 -5.37
N HIS A 165 -2.58 -2.92 -5.28
CA HIS A 165 -3.31 -3.42 -6.45
C HIS A 165 -3.81 -2.27 -7.33
N ARG A 166 -4.28 -1.17 -6.72
CA ARG A 166 -4.81 0.00 -7.43
C ARG A 166 -3.72 0.75 -8.18
N SER A 167 -2.59 0.98 -7.54
CA SER A 167 -1.41 1.57 -8.17
C SER A 167 -0.91 0.72 -9.34
N SER A 168 -0.87 -0.61 -9.17
CA SER A 168 -0.52 -1.55 -10.24
C SER A 168 -1.50 -1.49 -11.41
N PHE A 169 -2.81 -1.48 -11.13
CA PHE A 169 -3.87 -1.29 -12.13
C PHE A 169 -3.73 0.05 -12.89
N LEU A 170 -3.53 1.15 -12.17
CA LEU A 170 -3.34 2.47 -12.77
C LEU A 170 -2.07 2.52 -13.62
N THR A 171 -1.01 1.84 -13.20
CA THR A 171 0.24 1.75 -13.97
C THR A 171 -0.01 1.08 -15.31
N ILE A 172 -0.73 -0.05 -15.33
CA ILE A 172 -1.09 -0.78 -16.56
C ILE A 172 -1.99 0.04 -17.47
N LYS A 173 -2.89 0.86 -16.90
CA LYS A 173 -3.75 1.78 -17.65
C LYS A 173 -3.03 3.05 -18.13
N GLY A 174 -1.80 3.30 -17.69
CA GLY A 174 -1.11 4.58 -17.91
C GLY A 174 -1.73 5.76 -17.16
N GLY A 175 -2.50 5.49 -16.10
CA GLY A 175 -3.28 6.47 -15.34
C GLY A 175 -2.69 6.84 -13.96
N ILE A 176 -1.44 6.45 -13.67
CA ILE A 176 -0.77 6.87 -12.42
C ILE A 176 -0.57 8.39 -12.36
N PRO A 177 -0.04 9.07 -13.40
CA PRO A 177 0.08 10.52 -13.41
C PRO A 177 -1.27 11.21 -13.18
N GLY A 178 -1.29 12.24 -12.34
CA GLY A 178 -2.50 12.97 -11.97
C GLY A 178 -3.36 12.28 -10.90
N THR A 179 -2.97 11.08 -10.44
CA THR A 179 -3.67 10.40 -9.34
C THR A 179 -3.45 11.14 -8.04
N LYS A 180 -4.54 11.36 -7.28
CA LYS A 180 -4.49 11.89 -5.92
C LYS A 180 -4.10 10.79 -4.93
N ALA A 181 -3.28 11.15 -3.96
CA ALA A 181 -2.77 10.24 -2.95
C ALA A 181 -2.48 10.96 -1.63
N TYR A 182 -2.22 10.20 -0.59
CA TYR A 182 -1.63 10.67 0.66
C TYR A 182 -0.15 10.29 0.72
N LEU A 183 0.68 11.21 1.22
CA LEU A 183 2.10 10.99 1.45
C LEU A 183 2.46 11.37 2.89
N GLY A 184 2.98 10.41 3.64
CA GLY A 184 3.57 10.61 4.96
C GLY A 184 5.08 10.83 4.83
N ILE A 185 5.58 11.93 5.40
CA ILE A 185 7.00 12.27 5.36
C ILE A 185 7.55 12.36 6.79
N ALA A 186 8.68 11.69 7.02
CA ALA A 186 9.48 11.76 8.24
C ALA A 186 10.93 11.33 7.93
N PRO A 187 11.96 12.06 8.38
CA PRO A 187 13.37 11.72 8.06
C PRO A 187 13.77 10.29 8.46
N ASP A 188 13.25 9.80 9.59
CA ASP A 188 13.55 8.47 10.12
C ASP A 188 12.86 7.33 9.36
N LEU A 189 12.00 7.63 8.37
CA LEU A 189 11.45 6.61 7.47
C LEU A 189 12.53 5.87 6.68
N SER A 190 13.69 6.48 6.44
CA SER A 190 14.85 5.79 5.84
C SER A 190 15.34 4.58 6.65
N LYS A 191 14.97 4.49 7.94
CA LYS A 191 15.26 3.35 8.82
C LYS A 191 14.10 2.35 8.93
N CYS A 192 12.95 2.67 8.36
CA CYS A 192 11.77 1.81 8.34
C CYS A 192 11.98 0.63 7.39
N VAL A 193 11.60 -0.58 7.79
CA VAL A 193 11.75 -1.81 6.98
C VAL A 193 11.07 -1.74 5.59
N TRP A 194 10.12 -0.81 5.42
CA TRP A 194 9.40 -0.58 4.18
C TRP A 194 10.13 0.34 3.19
N ALA A 195 11.14 1.08 3.63
CA ALA A 195 11.85 2.04 2.79
C ALA A 195 12.94 1.33 1.94
N PRO A 196 13.05 1.63 0.63
CA PRO A 196 14.16 1.13 -0.19
C PRO A 196 15.55 1.54 0.31
N GLU A 197 15.64 2.62 1.09
CA GLU A 197 16.86 3.11 1.72
C GLU A 197 17.25 2.36 3.00
N TRP A 198 16.37 1.51 3.53
CA TRP A 198 16.64 0.76 4.75
C TRP A 198 17.86 -0.15 4.58
N GLU A 199 18.74 -0.16 5.59
CA GLU A 199 19.99 -0.92 5.56
C GLU A 199 19.81 -2.42 5.28
N GLY A 200 18.68 -2.99 5.71
CA GLY A 200 18.35 -4.40 5.48
C GLY A 200 17.67 -4.69 4.15
N TYR A 201 17.35 -3.68 3.34
CA TYR A 201 16.56 -3.85 2.11
C TYR A 201 17.24 -4.78 1.10
N GLN A 202 18.55 -4.61 0.89
CA GLN A 202 19.32 -5.48 0.00
C GLN A 202 19.42 -6.92 0.54
N GLN A 203 19.54 -7.10 1.85
CA GLN A 203 19.52 -8.42 2.47
C GLN A 203 18.16 -9.10 2.29
N ASN A 204 17.06 -8.36 2.41
CA ASN A 204 15.72 -8.86 2.14
C ASN A 204 15.57 -9.32 0.67
N ILE A 205 16.08 -8.54 -0.29
CA ILE A 205 16.09 -8.95 -1.71
C ILE A 205 16.90 -10.23 -1.93
N LEU A 206 18.08 -10.35 -1.31
CA LEU A 206 18.91 -11.56 -1.42
C LEU A 206 18.20 -12.78 -0.86
N GLU A 207 17.54 -12.64 0.29
CA GLU A 207 16.77 -13.70 0.91
C GLU A 207 15.57 -14.12 0.05
N LEU A 208 14.83 -13.17 -0.52
CA LEU A 208 13.73 -13.48 -1.42
C LEU A 208 14.20 -14.15 -2.71
N ASN A 209 15.36 -13.77 -3.25
CA ASN A 209 15.97 -14.50 -4.37
C ASN A 209 16.30 -15.95 -3.99
N ARG A 210 16.89 -16.18 -2.82
CA ARG A 210 17.17 -17.53 -2.32
C ARG A 210 15.89 -18.37 -2.24
N ILE A 211 14.81 -17.79 -1.70
CA ILE A 211 13.51 -18.44 -1.57
C ILE A 211 12.89 -18.76 -2.96
N VAL A 212 13.07 -17.90 -3.96
CA VAL A 212 12.69 -18.19 -5.36
C VAL A 212 13.51 -19.35 -5.93
N ASP A 213 14.83 -19.33 -5.75
CA ASP A 213 15.72 -20.38 -6.27
C ASP A 213 15.46 -21.75 -5.64
N GLU A 214 14.99 -21.77 -4.39
CA GLU A 214 14.55 -22.97 -3.67
C GLU A 214 13.12 -23.42 -4.02
N GLY A 215 12.40 -22.68 -4.87
CA GLY A 215 11.05 -23.00 -5.31
C GLY A 215 9.97 -22.76 -4.26
N TYR A 216 10.27 -21.97 -3.22
CA TYR A 216 9.29 -21.53 -2.23
C TYR A 216 8.46 -20.34 -2.71
N LEU A 217 8.94 -19.62 -3.73
CA LEU A 217 8.23 -18.60 -4.49
C LEU A 217 8.41 -18.91 -5.98
N TRP A 218 7.34 -18.86 -6.76
CA TRP A 218 7.36 -19.11 -8.20
C TRP A 218 6.36 -18.24 -8.93
#